data_AF-A0A378MC44-F1
#
_entry.id   AF-A0A378MC44-F1
#
_cell.length_a   1.000
_cell.length_b   1.000
_cell.length_c   1.000
_cell.angle_alpha   90.00
_cell.angle_beta   90.00
_cell.angle_gamma   90.00
#
_symmetry.space_group_name_H-M   'P 1'
#
loop_
_entity.id
_entity.type
_entity.pdbx_description
1 polymer ?
#
loop_
_entity_poly.entity_id
_entity_poly.type
_entity_poly.pdbx_seq_one_letter_code
_entity_poly.pdbx_strand_id
1 'polypeptide(L)'
;MKKSAFKSPKLLLSVPIIKQRPELPTGCEITSVTMMLRYTKAKKVTKTKLANEMPRHSSNPNKGFVGNPYTTHGWTIYPKALKKLVKKYAGSSRDLTGSSTKTLERFLRYKNLLSSG
;
A
#
# COMPACT_ATOMS: atom_id res chain seq x y z
N MET A 1 5.14 42.53 -3.88
CA MET A 1 4.45 41.70 -2.87
C MET A 1 5.16 40.35 -2.77
N LYS A 2 5.82 40.04 -1.66
CA LYS A 2 6.49 38.74 -1.45
C LYS A 2 5.42 37.73 -1.03
N LYS A 3 5.09 36.76 -1.90
CA LYS A 3 4.27 35.60 -1.50
C LYS A 3 5.11 34.74 -0.56
N SER A 4 4.95 34.93 0.75
CA SER A 4 5.44 33.97 1.73
C SER A 4 4.70 32.66 1.48
N ALA A 5 5.41 31.64 1.01
CA ALA A 5 4.83 30.32 0.82
C ALA A 5 4.49 29.76 2.20
N PHE A 6 3.20 29.77 2.56
CA PHE A 6 2.70 29.07 3.74
C PHE A 6 3.11 27.60 3.64
N LYS A 7 4.11 27.21 4.46
CA LYS A 7 4.61 25.84 4.49
C LYS A 7 3.54 24.98 5.15
N SER A 8 2.91 24.11 4.37
CA SER A 8 1.87 23.20 4.86
C SER A 8 2.37 22.44 6.10
N PRO A 9 1.56 22.34 7.18
CA PRO A 9 2.00 21.66 8.40
C PRO A 9 2.41 20.22 8.10
N LYS A 10 3.46 19.75 8.78
CA LYS A 10 3.98 18.39 8.67
C LYS A 10 2.89 17.41 9.12
N LEU A 11 2.60 16.42 8.29
CA LEU A 11 1.65 15.35 8.60
C LEU A 11 2.42 14.08 8.94
N LEU A 12 2.20 13.53 10.13
CA LEU A 12 2.71 12.22 10.52
C LEU A 12 1.52 11.27 10.69
N LEU A 13 1.51 10.19 9.91
CA LEU A 13 0.48 9.16 9.98
C LEU A 13 0.91 8.10 10.98
N SER A 14 0.00 7.69 11.87
CA SER A 14 0.24 6.60 12.82
C SER A 14 0.08 5.23 12.13
N VAL A 15 0.98 4.94 11.18
CA VAL A 15 0.99 3.69 10.42
C VAL A 15 1.82 2.64 11.18
N PRO A 16 1.30 1.43 11.41
CA PRO A 16 2.07 0.39 12.08
C PRO A 16 3.26 -0.04 11.20
N ILE A 17 4.44 -0.14 11.82
CA ILE A 17 5.65 -0.59 11.14
C ILE A 17 5.68 -2.12 11.10
N ILE A 18 5.77 -2.68 9.89
CA ILE A 18 5.83 -4.13 9.66
C ILE A 18 7.06 -4.43 8.80
N LYS A 19 7.97 -5.26 9.31
CA LYS A 19 9.12 -5.75 8.54
C LYS A 19 8.67 -6.86 7.59
N GLN A 20 9.16 -6.87 6.35
CA GLN A 20 8.85 -7.95 5.40
C GLN A 20 9.54 -9.28 5.78
N ARG A 21 10.79 -9.20 6.26
CA ARG A 21 11.65 -10.35 6.62
C ARG A 21 11.33 -10.88 8.03
N PRO A 22 11.70 -12.15 8.31
CA PRO A 22 12.28 -13.15 7.39
C PRO A 22 11.30 -13.76 6.38
N GLU A 23 10.00 -13.69 6.64
CA GLU A 23 8.97 -14.49 5.97
C GLU A 23 8.79 -14.13 4.49
N LEU A 24 8.96 -12.86 4.12
CA LEU A 24 8.79 -12.38 2.75
C LEU A 24 10.05 -11.67 2.23
N PRO A 25 11.10 -12.41 1.81
CA PRO A 25 12.33 -11.82 1.29
C PRO A 25 12.12 -10.86 0.11
N THR A 26 11.07 -11.07 -0.69
CA THR A 26 10.70 -10.27 -1.86
C THR A 26 9.25 -9.76 -1.80
N GLY A 27 8.67 -9.61 -0.60
CA GLY A 27 7.28 -9.15 -0.43
C GLY A 27 7.13 -7.69 0.01
N CYS A 28 7.93 -6.77 -0.54
CA CYS A 28 7.90 -5.36 -0.13
C CYS A 28 6.52 -4.71 -0.42
N GLU A 29 5.89 -5.02 -1.55
CA GLU A 29 4.60 -4.45 -1.95
C GLU A 29 3.49 -4.92 -1.01
N ILE A 30 3.40 -6.23 -0.79
CA ILE A 30 2.32 -6.79 0.04
C ILE A 30 2.48 -6.45 1.53
N THR A 31 3.73 -6.30 1.99
CA THR A 31 4.02 -5.76 3.33
C THR A 31 3.55 -4.31 3.45
N SER A 32 3.80 -3.48 2.43
CA SER A 32 3.31 -2.09 2.39
C SER A 32 1.78 -2.00 2.35
N VAL A 33 1.12 -2.86 1.57
CA VAL A 33 -0.34 -3.01 1.58
C VAL A 33 -0.85 -3.42 2.96
N THR A 34 -0.14 -4.31 3.66
CA THR A 34 -0.50 -4.72 5.02
C THR A 34 -0.47 -3.52 5.98
N MET A 35 0.59 -2.71 5.94
CA MET A 35 0.69 -1.49 6.75
C MET A 35 -0.46 -0.51 6.46
N MET A 36 -0.74 -0.28 5.17
CA MET A 36 -1.86 0.56 4.73
C MET A 36 -3.22 0.05 5.23
N LEU A 37 -3.51 -1.25 5.11
CA LEU A 37 -4.79 -1.83 5.54
C LEU A 37 -4.96 -1.80 7.07
N ARG A 38 -3.87 -2.00 7.83
CA ARG A 38 -3.93 -1.88 9.30
C ARG A 38 -4.14 -0.43 9.73
N TYR A 39 -3.56 0.53 9.02
CA TYR A 39 -3.84 1.95 9.24
C TYR A 39 -5.33 2.28 9.04
N THR A 40 -6.00 1.66 8.07
CA THR A 40 -7.46 1.81 7.87
C THR A 40 -8.31 0.95 8.82
N LYS A 41 -7.74 0.43 9.92
CA LYS A 41 -8.41 -0.42 10.92
C LYS A 41 -8.99 -1.73 10.35
N ALA A 42 -8.49 -2.23 9.22
CA ALA A 42 -8.91 -3.54 8.70
C ALA A 42 -8.49 -4.65 9.68
N LYS A 43 -9.46 -5.43 10.16
CA LYS A 43 -9.22 -6.48 11.16
C LYS A 43 -8.56 -7.72 10.52
N LYS A 44 -7.71 -8.41 11.27
CA LYS A 44 -7.15 -9.74 10.93
C LYS A 44 -6.39 -9.81 9.59
N VAL A 45 -5.63 -8.76 9.25
CA VAL A 45 -4.71 -8.77 8.10
C VAL A 45 -3.26 -8.97 8.56
N THR A 46 -2.56 -9.90 7.91
CA THR A 46 -1.12 -10.14 8.10
C THR A 46 -0.44 -10.20 6.74
N LYS A 47 0.86 -9.90 6.69
CA LYS A 47 1.64 -9.88 5.44
C LYS A 47 1.62 -11.24 4.73
N THR A 48 1.72 -12.34 5.46
CA THR A 48 1.69 -13.71 4.92
C THR A 48 0.30 -14.10 4.42
N LYS A 49 -0.76 -13.73 5.15
CA LYS A 49 -2.14 -13.93 4.67
C LYS A 49 -2.38 -13.21 3.36
N LEU A 50 -1.99 -11.93 3.27
CA LEU A 50 -2.16 -11.16 2.04
C LEU A 50 -1.24 -11.65 0.92
N ALA A 51 -0.04 -12.14 1.21
CA ALA A 51 0.86 -12.75 0.22
C ALA A 51 0.28 -14.05 -0.37
N ASN A 52 -0.51 -14.78 0.39
CA ASN A 52 -1.21 -15.98 -0.07
C ASN A 52 -2.48 -15.65 -0.88
N GLU A 53 -3.12 -14.52 -0.59
CA GLU A 53 -4.35 -14.09 -1.29
C GLU A 53 -4.11 -13.19 -2.50
N MET A 54 -2.93 -12.55 -2.63
CA MET A 54 -2.64 -11.70 -3.77
C MET A 54 -2.57 -12.53 -5.06
N PRO A 55 -3.03 -11.98 -6.20
CA PRO A 55 -2.96 -12.69 -7.47
C PRO A 55 -1.50 -13.01 -7.82
N ARG A 56 -1.30 -14.15 -8.50
CA ARG A 56 0.00 -14.56 -9.04
C ARG A 56 -0.05 -14.52 -10.57
N HIS A 57 1.10 -14.30 -11.20
CA HIS A 57 1.23 -14.42 -12.64
C HIS A 57 2.65 -14.89 -12.99
N SER A 58 2.80 -15.64 -14.08
CA SER A 58 4.11 -16.18 -14.50
C SER A 58 5.10 -15.10 -14.92
N SER A 59 4.64 -14.06 -15.64
CA SER A 59 5.53 -13.01 -16.18
C SER A 59 5.00 -11.56 -16.16
N ASN A 60 3.73 -11.31 -15.81
CA ASN A 60 3.12 -9.99 -15.96
C ASN A 60 2.68 -9.40 -14.61
N PRO A 61 3.45 -8.43 -14.06
CA PRO A 61 3.15 -7.82 -12.76
C PRO A 61 1.85 -7.01 -12.73
N ASN A 62 1.31 -6.60 -13.88
CA ASN A 62 -0.02 -5.97 -13.95
C ASN A 62 -1.18 -6.94 -13.68
N LYS A 63 -0.93 -8.24 -13.75
CA LYS A 63 -1.93 -9.30 -13.55
C LYS A 63 -1.77 -10.03 -12.22
N GLY A 64 -0.56 -10.07 -11.66
CA GLY A 64 -0.28 -10.68 -10.36
C GLY A 64 1.21 -10.67 -10.02
N PHE A 65 1.56 -11.09 -8.81
CA PHE A 65 2.95 -11.19 -8.37
C PHE A 65 3.70 -12.24 -9.18
N VAL A 66 4.86 -11.85 -9.70
CA VAL A 66 5.75 -12.69 -10.49
C VAL A 66 6.84 -13.30 -9.62
N GLY A 67 7.02 -14.62 -9.70
CA GLY A 67 7.95 -15.38 -8.85
C GLY A 67 7.36 -15.78 -7.51
N ASN A 68 8.22 -15.97 -6.49
CA ASN A 68 7.79 -16.39 -5.15
C ASN A 68 8.18 -15.37 -4.06
N PRO A 69 7.21 -14.72 -3.37
CA PRO A 69 7.49 -13.69 -2.37
C PRO A 69 8.17 -14.26 -1.11
N TYR A 70 8.11 -15.58 -0.90
CA TYR A 70 8.72 -16.30 0.22
C TYR A 70 10.17 -16.71 -0.03
N THR A 71 10.72 -16.39 -1.20
CA THR A 71 12.12 -16.68 -1.54
C THR A 71 12.79 -15.44 -2.12
N THR A 72 14.10 -15.54 -2.37
CA THR A 72 14.87 -14.53 -3.09
C THR A 72 14.53 -14.46 -4.60
N HIS A 73 13.71 -15.39 -5.11
CA HIS A 73 13.33 -15.48 -6.53
C HIS A 73 11.92 -14.91 -6.81
N GLY A 74 11.57 -13.81 -6.13
CA GLY A 74 10.39 -13.01 -6.42
C GLY A 74 10.76 -11.74 -7.17
N TRP A 75 9.86 -11.26 -8.03
CA TRP A 75 10.06 -10.02 -8.76
C TRP A 75 9.22 -8.87 -8.19
N THR A 76 7.95 -8.78 -8.56
CA THR A 76 7.07 -7.68 -8.13
C THR A 76 5.60 -7.96 -8.49
N ILE A 77 4.71 -7.11 -7.98
CA ILE A 77 3.30 -6.96 -8.36
C ILE A 77 2.97 -5.48 -8.49
N TYR A 78 2.23 -5.10 -9.53
CA TYR A 78 1.84 -3.69 -9.73
C TYR A 78 0.48 -3.36 -9.09
N PRO A 79 0.23 -2.06 -8.76
CA PRO A 79 -0.98 -1.62 -8.06
C PRO A 79 -2.29 -2.10 -8.70
N LYS A 80 -2.33 -2.15 -10.03
CA LYS A 80 -3.49 -2.63 -10.81
C LYS A 80 -3.95 -4.02 -10.38
N ALA A 81 -3.02 -4.95 -10.16
CA ALA A 81 -3.31 -6.32 -9.75
C ALA A 81 -3.81 -6.40 -8.29
N LEU A 82 -3.34 -5.50 -7.43
CA LEU A 82 -3.70 -5.47 -6.00
C LEU A 82 -5.07 -4.82 -5.74
N LYS A 83 -5.64 -4.07 -6.70
CA LYS A 83 -6.87 -3.28 -6.52
C LYS A 83 -8.01 -4.08 -5.91
N LYS A 84 -8.28 -5.29 -6.42
CA LYS A 84 -9.36 -6.16 -5.91
C LYS A 84 -9.10 -6.63 -4.48
N LEU A 85 -7.86 -7.02 -4.18
CA LEU A 85 -7.45 -7.45 -2.83
C LEU A 85 -7.61 -6.31 -1.83
N VAL A 86 -7.13 -5.11 -2.17
CA VAL A 86 -7.27 -3.92 -1.30
C VAL A 86 -8.75 -3.61 -1.07
N LYS A 87 -9.57 -3.62 -2.13
CA LYS A 87 -11.03 -3.38 -2.01
C LYS A 87 -11.70 -4.40 -1.09
N LYS A 88 -11.32 -5.68 -1.15
CA LYS A 88 -11.85 -6.74 -0.28
C LYS A 88 -11.69 -6.41 1.20
N TYR A 89 -10.56 -5.82 1.60
CA TYR A 89 -10.24 -5.55 3.01
C TYR A 89 -10.59 -4.15 3.50
N ALA A 90 -10.52 -3.14 2.62
CA ALA A 90 -10.80 -1.73 2.96
C ALA A 90 -12.19 -1.25 2.51
N GLY A 91 -12.98 -2.10 1.85
CA GLY A 91 -14.28 -1.75 1.22
C GLY A 91 -14.14 -0.90 -0.05
N SER A 92 -13.05 -0.15 -0.19
CA SER A 92 -12.74 0.68 -1.35
C SER A 92 -11.24 0.65 -1.68
N SER A 93 -10.91 0.94 -2.93
CA SER A 93 -9.52 1.02 -3.40
C SER A 93 -9.43 2.02 -4.54
N ARG A 94 -8.40 2.86 -4.55
CA ARG A 94 -8.10 3.76 -5.66
C ARG A 94 -6.66 3.58 -6.10
N ASP A 95 -6.47 3.34 -7.39
CA ASP A 95 -5.15 3.34 -8.01
C ASP A 95 -4.80 4.79 -8.36
N LEU A 96 -3.67 5.26 -7.85
CA LEU A 96 -3.17 6.62 -8.07
C LEU A 96 -1.91 6.62 -8.95
N THR A 97 -1.61 5.51 -9.63
CA THR A 97 -0.51 5.44 -10.61
C THR A 97 -0.64 6.57 -11.64
N GLY A 98 0.46 7.28 -11.89
CA GLY A 98 0.49 8.45 -12.78
C GLY A 98 -0.02 9.75 -12.15
N SER A 99 -0.51 9.73 -10.89
CA SER A 99 -0.87 10.96 -10.18
C SER A 99 0.38 11.75 -9.75
N SER A 100 0.28 13.07 -9.73
CA SER A 100 1.35 13.93 -9.19
C SER A 100 1.52 13.74 -7.68
N THR A 101 2.72 14.02 -7.18
CA THR A 101 3.04 14.01 -5.75
C THR A 101 2.08 14.91 -4.94
N LYS A 102 1.72 16.09 -5.48
CA LYS A 102 0.72 17.00 -4.90
C LYS A 102 -0.65 16.33 -4.69
N THR A 103 -1.08 15.49 -5.64
CA THR A 103 -2.32 14.73 -5.52
C THR A 103 -2.22 13.65 -4.43
N LEU A 104 -1.08 12.95 -4.36
CA LEU A 104 -0.82 11.96 -3.31
C LEU A 104 -0.86 12.61 -1.91
N GLU A 105 -0.17 13.73 -1.73
CA GLU A 105 -0.15 14.48 -0.46
C GLU A 105 -1.55 14.94 -0.03
N ARG A 106 -2.36 15.45 -0.97
CA ARG A 106 -3.75 15.85 -0.69
C ARG A 106 -4.58 14.67 -0.22
N PHE A 107 -4.41 13.51 -0.86
CA PHE A 107 -5.14 12.30 -0.50
C PHE A 107 -4.79 11.81 0.91
N LEU A 108 -3.50 11.84 1.28
CA LEU A 108 -3.05 11.48 2.62
C LEU A 108 -3.62 12.43 3.69
N ARG A 109 -3.62 13.74 3.43
CA ARG A 109 -4.17 14.76 4.35
C ARG A 109 -5.67 14.59 4.57
N TYR A 110 -6.44 14.42 3.50
CA TYR A 110 -7.89 14.24 3.58
C TYR A 110 -8.27 12.98 4.37
N LYS A 111 -7.58 11.86 4.12
CA LYS A 111 -7.84 10.60 4.83
C LYS A 111 -7.43 10.63 6.29
N ASN A 112 -6.38 11.37 6.66
CA ASN A 112 -6.01 11.54 8.06
C ASN A 112 -7.10 12.24 8.86
N LEU A 113 -7.67 13.32 8.32
CA LEU A 113 -8.77 14.05 8.97
C LEU A 113 -9.98 13.14 9.24
N LEU A 114 -10.35 12.30 8.28
CA LEU A 114 -11.47 11.36 8.42
C LEU A 114 -11.19 10.18 9.36
N SER A 115 -9.93 9.84 9.63
CA SER A 115 -9.57 8.71 10.50
C SER A 115 -9.40 9.13 11.98
N SER A 116 -9.38 10.44 12.23
CA SER A 116 -9.14 11.07 13.54
C SER A 116 -10.43 11.48 14.26
N GLY A 117 -11.59 11.38 13.59
CA GLY A 117 -12.93 11.51 14.18
C GLY A 117 -13.58 10.14 14.32
#